data_AF-A0ABD1UWX8-F1
#
_entry.id   AF-A0ABD1UWX8-F1
#
_cell.length_a   1.000
_cell.length_b   1.000
_cell.length_c   1.000
_cell.angle_alpha   90.00
_cell.angle_beta   90.00
_cell.angle_gamma   90.00
#
_symmetry.space_group_name_H-M   'P 1'
#
loop_
_entity.id
_entity.type
_entity.pdbx_description
1 polymer ?
#
loop_
_entity_poly.entity_id
_entity_poly.type
_entity_poly.pdbx_seq_one_letter_code
_entity_poly.pdbx_strand_id
1 'polypeptide(L)'
;MSVAGLNKEVEDRRILEILIKDYSDDQKFVVFSQSNSGLVLGSTLVKNGGLSSGDVAAQYKFKNAILDVKFDTESNIEVQYFHEHASLTTAVSLNKSPALDISATIGTPSIAFGTQAS
;
A
#
# COMPACT_ATOMS: atom_id res chain seq x y z
N MET A 1 5.15 -51.12 24.04
CA MET A 1 5.74 -49.86 23.54
C MET A 1 4.70 -48.78 23.76
N SER A 2 4.95 -47.86 24.71
CA SER A 2 3.92 -47.02 25.36
C SER A 2 3.61 -45.75 24.56
N VAL A 3 2.32 -45.45 24.39
CA VAL A 3 1.78 -44.25 23.71
C VAL A 3 2.02 -42.96 24.53
N ALA A 4 2.56 -43.08 25.75
CA ALA A 4 2.81 -41.94 26.63
C ALA A 4 3.96 -41.01 26.16
N GLY A 5 4.90 -41.51 25.36
CA GLY A 5 6.06 -40.73 24.89
C GLY A 5 5.76 -39.79 23.72
N LEU A 6 4.70 -40.05 22.95
CA LEU A 6 4.35 -39.27 21.76
C LEU A 6 3.60 -37.98 22.10
N ASN A 7 2.87 -37.95 23.22
CA ASN A 7 2.05 -36.80 23.60
C ASN A 7 2.87 -35.59 24.08
N LYS A 8 4.01 -35.79 24.76
CA LYS A 8 4.87 -34.69 25.21
C LYS A 8 5.58 -33.98 24.07
N GLU A 9 6.04 -34.71 23.06
CA GLU A 9 6.75 -34.12 21.92
C GLU A 9 5.80 -33.41 20.94
N VAL A 10 4.53 -33.83 20.88
CA VAL A 10 3.47 -33.12 20.15
C VAL A 10 3.05 -31.84 20.89
N GLU A 11 3.10 -31.82 22.22
CA GLU A 11 2.81 -30.63 23.03
C GLU A 11 3.94 -29.58 22.92
N ASP A 12 5.20 -29.99 23.02
CA ASP A 12 6.36 -29.09 22.84
C ASP A 12 6.44 -28.52 21.41
N ARG A 13 6.10 -29.30 20.38
CA ARG A 13 6.00 -28.79 19.00
C ARG A 13 4.83 -27.82 18.81
N ARG A 14 3.69 -28.03 19.47
CA ARG A 14 2.57 -27.06 19.46
C ARG A 14 2.88 -25.77 20.21
N ILE A 15 3.67 -25.84 21.29
CA ILE A 15 4.13 -24.66 22.03
C ILE A 15 5.17 -23.88 21.20
N LEU A 16 6.03 -24.56 20.44
CA LEU A 16 6.92 -23.91 19.46
C LEU A 16 6.18 -23.35 18.24
N GLU A 17 5.09 -23.97 17.78
CA GLU A 17 4.22 -23.40 16.74
C GLU A 17 3.52 -22.11 17.19
N ILE A 18 3.22 -21.98 18.49
CA ILE A 18 2.66 -20.75 19.05
C ILE A 18 3.76 -19.67 19.18
N LEU A 19 4.98 -20.02 19.56
CA LEU A 19 6.06 -19.05 19.75
C LEU A 19 6.62 -18.44 18.44
N ILE A 20 6.31 -19.02 17.28
CA ILE A 20 6.73 -18.50 15.96
C ILE A 20 5.56 -17.82 15.22
N LYS A 21 4.34 -17.89 15.74
CA LYS A 21 3.19 -17.21 15.13
C LYS A 21 3.08 -15.73 15.52
N ASP A 22 3.81 -15.30 16.55
CA ASP A 22 3.87 -13.92 17.01
C ASP A 22 5.06 -13.13 16.43
N TYR A 23 5.83 -13.71 15.50
CA TYR A 23 6.91 -13.01 14.80
C TYR A 23 6.57 -12.68 13.34
N SER A 24 5.36 -12.14 13.17
CA SER A 24 5.09 -11.03 12.24
C SER A 24 4.00 -10.21 12.92
N ASP A 25 4.38 -9.26 13.78
CA ASP A 25 3.47 -8.26 14.37
C ASP A 25 3.02 -7.21 13.32
N ASP A 26 2.93 -7.67 12.06
CA ASP A 26 2.60 -6.92 10.85
C ASP A 26 1.11 -7.18 10.55
N GLN A 27 0.25 -6.36 11.15
CA GLN A 27 -1.20 -6.43 10.97
C GLN A 27 -1.61 -5.43 9.90
N LYS A 28 -2.15 -5.91 8.78
CA LYS A 28 -2.69 -5.08 7.70
C LYS A 28 -4.20 -5.22 7.62
N PHE A 29 -4.91 -4.12 7.81
CA PHE A 29 -6.36 -4.02 7.60
C PHE A 29 -6.62 -3.14 6.37
N VAL A 30 -7.50 -3.60 5.48
CA VAL A 30 -7.84 -2.89 4.24
C VAL A 30 -9.35 -2.88 4.09
N VAL A 31 -9.92 -1.70 3.84
CA VAL A 31 -11.33 -1.55 3.47
C VAL A 31 -11.41 -0.75 2.20
N PHE A 32 -12.24 -1.17 1.26
CA PHE A 32 -12.51 -0.40 0.05
C PHE A 32 -13.99 -0.42 -0.29
N SER A 33 -14.42 0.61 -1.00
CA SER A 33 -15.75 0.75 -1.58
C SER A 33 -15.61 1.15 -3.03
N GLN A 34 -16.41 0.55 -3.90
CA GLN A 34 -16.42 0.83 -5.33
C GLN A 34 -17.82 1.25 -5.77
N SER A 35 -17.87 2.30 -6.59
CA SER A 35 -19.08 2.81 -7.22
C SER A 35 -19.15 2.41 -8.69
N ASN A 36 -20.37 2.28 -9.23
CA ASN A 36 -20.62 2.12 -10.67
C ASN A 36 -20.11 3.29 -11.52
N SER A 37 -19.82 4.46 -10.92
CA SER A 37 -19.24 5.61 -11.60
C SER A 37 -17.75 5.48 -11.91
N GLY A 38 -17.08 4.40 -11.48
CA GLY A 38 -15.64 4.21 -11.66
C GLY A 38 -14.79 4.81 -10.53
N LEU A 39 -15.42 5.29 -9.45
CA LEU A 39 -14.73 5.69 -8.22
C LEU A 39 -14.50 4.47 -7.31
N VAL A 40 -13.29 4.33 -6.81
CA VAL A 40 -12.89 3.42 -5.76
C VAL A 40 -12.29 4.25 -4.62
N LEU A 41 -12.78 4.02 -3.40
CA LEU A 41 -12.22 4.59 -2.18
C LEU A 41 -11.64 3.44 -1.36
N GLY A 42 -10.45 3.62 -0.82
CA GLY A 42 -9.76 2.63 -0.01
C GLY A 42 -9.13 3.25 1.22
N SER A 43 -9.05 2.50 2.30
CA SER A 43 -8.22 2.82 3.45
C SER A 43 -7.40 1.60 3.85
N THR A 44 -6.17 1.86 4.25
CA THR A 44 -5.22 0.87 4.73
C THR A 44 -4.77 1.27 6.13
N LEU A 45 -4.71 0.31 7.04
CA LEU A 45 -4.05 0.44 8.33
C LEU A 45 -3.01 -0.67 8.42
N VAL A 46 -1.79 -0.31 8.76
CA VAL A 46 -0.66 -1.22 8.94
C VAL A 46 -0.07 -0.98 10.32
N LYS A 47 0.00 -2.01 11.15
CA LYS A 47 0.78 -2.00 12.39
C LYS A 47 1.95 -2.94 12.18
N ASN A 48 3.19 -2.46 12.30
CA ASN A 48 4.41 -3.27 12.19
C ASN A 48 5.31 -2.99 13.40
N GLY A 49 5.60 -4.02 14.20
CA GLY A 49 6.59 -3.92 15.29
C GLY A 49 6.35 -2.78 16.30
N GLY A 50 5.08 -2.48 16.58
CA GLY A 50 4.66 -1.39 17.49
C GLY A 50 4.43 -0.02 16.84
N LEU A 51 4.84 0.17 15.58
CA LEU A 51 4.54 1.38 14.80
C LEU A 51 3.24 1.16 14.02
N SER A 52 2.39 2.18 13.95
CA SER A 52 1.16 2.16 13.15
C SER A 52 1.22 3.24 12.08
N SER A 53 0.91 2.86 10.85
CA SER A 53 0.78 3.74 9.69
C SER A 53 -0.55 3.45 9.01
N GLY A 54 -1.08 4.44 8.30
CA GLY A 54 -2.30 4.27 7.53
C GLY A 54 -2.32 5.17 6.31
N ASP A 55 -3.15 4.79 5.37
CA ASP A 55 -3.45 5.61 4.20
C ASP A 55 -4.94 5.60 3.86
N VAL A 56 -5.34 6.66 3.16
CA VAL A 56 -6.59 6.73 2.42
C VAL A 56 -6.24 7.00 0.97
N ALA A 57 -6.82 6.19 0.09
CA ALA A 57 -6.64 6.31 -1.34
C ALA A 57 -7.99 6.44 -2.04
N ALA A 58 -8.01 7.23 -3.11
CA ALA A 58 -9.14 7.34 -4.01
C ALA A 58 -8.63 7.17 -5.45
N GLN A 59 -9.23 6.23 -6.18
CA GLN A 59 -9.00 6.03 -7.60
C GLN A 59 -10.27 6.37 -8.35
N TYR A 60 -10.19 7.27 -9.33
CA TYR A 60 -11.29 7.58 -10.22
C TYR A 60 -10.92 7.24 -11.66
N LYS A 61 -11.64 6.28 -12.24
CA LYS A 61 -11.46 5.87 -13.63
C LYS A 61 -12.55 6.48 -14.51
N PHE A 62 -12.14 7.21 -15.54
CA PHE A 62 -13.05 7.77 -16.53
C PHE A 62 -12.48 7.63 -17.94
N LYS A 63 -13.18 6.88 -18.79
CA LYS A 63 -12.75 6.57 -20.16
C LYS A 63 -11.31 6.03 -20.18
N ASN A 64 -10.39 6.75 -20.82
CA ASN A 64 -8.98 6.38 -21.00
C ASN A 64 -8.07 7.09 -19.98
N ALA A 65 -8.66 7.64 -18.92
CA ALA A 65 -7.96 8.34 -17.85
C ALA A 65 -8.21 7.69 -16.49
N ILE A 66 -7.19 7.73 -15.63
CA ILE A 66 -7.25 7.35 -14.22
C ILE A 66 -6.65 8.49 -13.41
N LEU A 67 -7.34 8.89 -12.35
CA LEU A 67 -6.83 9.79 -11.33
C LEU A 67 -6.73 9.02 -10.02
N ASP A 68 -5.51 8.87 -9.53
CA ASP A 68 -5.21 8.31 -8.21
C ASP A 68 -4.81 9.44 -7.27
N VAL A 69 -5.37 9.42 -6.07
CA VAL A 69 -5.01 10.30 -4.97
C VAL A 69 -4.77 9.44 -3.75
N LYS A 70 -3.64 9.64 -3.09
CA LYS A 70 -3.30 8.96 -1.85
C LYS A 70 -2.84 9.97 -0.81
N PHE A 71 -3.27 9.76 0.42
CA PHE A 71 -2.78 10.50 1.58
C PHE A 71 -2.48 9.51 2.71
N ASP A 72 -1.35 9.68 3.38
CA ASP A 72 -0.94 8.83 4.49
C ASP A 72 -0.79 9.58 5.82
N THR A 73 -0.64 8.82 6.90
CA THR A 73 -0.44 9.36 8.26
C THR A 73 0.92 10.02 8.45
N GLU A 74 1.86 9.86 7.53
CA GLU A 74 3.16 10.52 7.53
C GLU A 74 3.12 11.90 6.85
N SER A 75 1.92 12.37 6.52
CA SER A 75 1.67 13.66 5.85
C SER A 75 2.27 13.72 4.45
N ASN A 76 2.29 12.58 3.75
CA ASN A 76 2.57 12.54 2.32
C ASN A 76 1.25 12.54 1.54
N ILE A 77 1.18 13.38 0.52
CA ILE A 77 0.10 13.42 -0.46
C ILE A 77 0.70 13.03 -1.80
N GLU A 78 0.09 12.08 -2.49
CA GLU A 78 0.46 11.68 -3.84
C GLU A 78 -0.75 11.80 -4.75
N VAL A 79 -0.54 12.40 -5.93
CA VAL A 79 -1.55 12.50 -6.98
C VAL A 79 -0.93 11.98 -8.25
N GLN A 80 -1.59 11.02 -8.89
CA GLN A 80 -1.17 10.46 -10.16
C GLN A 80 -2.31 10.58 -11.15
N TYR A 81 -2.01 11.16 -12.31
CA TYR A 81 -2.92 11.22 -13.43
C TYR A 81 -2.34 10.42 -14.57
N PHE A 82 -3.07 9.40 -15.01
CA PHE A 82 -2.71 8.58 -16.15
C PHE A 82 -3.72 8.80 -17.26
N HIS A 83 -3.21 9.09 -18.45
CA HIS A 83 -3.92 9.08 -19.70
C HIS A 83 -3.20 8.12 -20.65
N GLU A 84 -3.89 7.64 -21.68
CA GLU A 84 -3.39 6.63 -22.63
C GLU A 84 -1.95 6.87 -23.17
N HIS A 85 -1.54 8.14 -23.23
CA HIS A 85 -0.28 8.59 -23.83
C HIS A 85 0.51 9.54 -22.94
N ALA A 86 0.05 9.80 -21.72
CA ALA A 86 0.72 10.73 -20.84
C ALA A 86 0.43 10.37 -19.38
N SER A 87 1.42 10.55 -18.52
CA SER A 87 1.21 10.51 -17.08
C SER A 87 1.84 11.70 -16.40
N LEU A 88 1.24 12.13 -15.30
CA LEU A 88 1.77 13.15 -14.41
C LEU A 88 1.61 12.64 -12.98
N THR A 89 2.71 12.59 -12.24
CA THR A 89 2.72 12.24 -10.82
C THR A 89 3.31 13.39 -10.03
N THR A 90 2.65 13.75 -8.94
CA THR A 90 3.12 14.76 -7.98
C THR A 90 3.00 14.21 -6.57
N ALA A 91 4.08 14.23 -5.81
CA ALA A 91 4.11 13.83 -4.42
C ALA A 91 4.63 14.99 -3.56
N VAL A 92 3.95 15.24 -2.44
CA VAL A 92 4.29 16.30 -1.50
C VAL A 92 4.40 15.69 -0.12
N SER A 93 5.56 15.83 0.51
CA SER A 93 5.77 15.49 1.91
C SER A 93 5.68 16.75 2.75
N LEU A 94 4.81 16.77 3.76
CA LEU A 94 4.55 17.92 4.65
C LEU A 94 5.08 17.70 6.07
N ASN A 95 6.10 16.86 6.22
CA ASN A 95 6.71 16.53 7.51
C ASN A 95 7.85 17.52 7.86
N LYS A 96 8.71 17.15 8.83
CA LYS A 96 9.81 17.98 9.33
C LYS A 96 10.73 18.54 8.24
N SER A 97 10.84 17.84 7.10
CA SER A 97 11.58 18.28 5.93
C SER A 97 10.66 18.19 4.71
N PRO A 98 9.92 19.27 4.39
CA PRO A 98 8.98 19.23 3.29
C PRO A 98 9.71 19.02 1.96
N ALA A 99 9.15 18.17 1.11
CA ALA A 99 9.72 17.81 -0.19
C ALA A 99 8.61 17.77 -1.24
N LEU A 100 8.97 18.04 -2.49
CA LEU A 100 8.07 18.03 -3.64
C LEU A 100 8.73 17.23 -4.75
N ASP A 101 8.15 16.09 -5.13
CA ASP A 101 8.59 15.29 -6.27
C ASP A 101 7.53 15.36 -7.38
N ILE A 102 7.97 15.63 -8.61
CA ILE A 102 7.13 15.72 -9.79
C ILE A 102 7.77 14.90 -10.89
N SER A 103 6.99 14.01 -11.49
CA SER A 103 7.38 13.32 -12.72
C SER A 103 6.30 13.39 -13.77
N ALA A 104 6.72 13.45 -15.03
CA ALA A 104 5.81 13.45 -16.17
C ALA A 104 6.37 12.55 -17.26
N THR A 105 5.48 11.84 -17.95
CA THR A 105 5.81 10.99 -19.09
C THR A 105 4.86 11.28 -20.24
N ILE A 106 5.35 11.22 -21.48
CA ILE A 106 4.56 11.28 -22.70
C ILE A 106 5.05 10.24 -23.69
N GLY A 107 4.12 9.57 -24.38
CA GLY A 107 4.49 8.50 -25.29
C GLY A 107 3.32 7.87 -26.02
N THR A 108 3.66 6.84 -26.78
CA THR A 108 2.74 5.91 -27.42
C THR A 108 2.92 4.54 -26.75
N PRO A 109 2.08 3.53 -27.05
CA PRO A 109 2.29 2.18 -26.54
C PRO A 109 3.65 1.56 -26.90
N SER A 110 4.39 2.13 -27.86
CA SER A 110 5.68 1.60 -28.34
C SER A 110 6.90 2.34 -27.80
N ILE A 111 6.80 3.66 -27.58
CA ILE A 111 7.90 4.50 -27.11
C ILE A 111 7.38 5.59 -26.17
N ALA A 112 8.13 5.90 -25.11
CA ALA A 112 7.78 6.96 -24.17
C ALA A 112 9.03 7.70 -23.67
N PHE A 113 8.85 8.97 -23.31
CA PHE A 113 9.87 9.85 -22.73
C PHE A 113 9.32 10.47 -21.46
N GLY A 114 10.15 10.60 -20.43
CA GLY A 114 9.74 11.21 -19.17
C GLY A 114 10.84 12.00 -18.50
N THR A 115 10.42 12.85 -17.57
CA THR A 115 11.31 13.71 -16.75
C THR A 115 10.84 13.69 -15.31
N GLN A 116 11.76 13.81 -14.36
CA GLN A 116 11.48 13.94 -12.93
C GLN A 116 12.23 15.15 -12.36
N ALA A 117 11.63 15.83 -11.38
CA ALA A 117 12.20 16.93 -10.62
C ALA A 117 11.76 16.82 -9.15
N SER A 118 12.69 17.06 -8.22
CA SER A 118 12.52 16.88 -6.77
C SER A 118 13.25 17.95 -5.97
#